data_AF-A0A7Y2AKR1-F1
#
_entry.id   AF-A0A7Y2AKR1-F1
#
_cell.length_a   1.000
_cell.length_b   1.000
_cell.length_c   1.000
_cell.angle_alpha   90.00
_cell.angle_beta   90.00
_cell.angle_gamma   90.00
#
_symmetry.space_group_name_H-M   'P 1'
#
loop_
_entity.id
_entity.type
_entity.pdbx_description
1 polymer ?
#
loop_
_entity_poly.entity_id
_entity_poly.type
_entity_poly.pdbx_seq_one_letter_code
_entity_poly.pdbx_strand_id
1 'polypeptide(L)'
;MTPESGRKSEENRRDSSAPANPNPTASDSSRWMKFAGLGIELSSITLGCAGIGYLVDHLYGNPKPFGAALGTLIGFTFGMYRFIRRVSPQPPK
;
A
#
# COMPACT_ATOMS: atom_id res chain seq x y z
N MET A 1 34.75 -58.51 -18.56
CA MET A 1 34.17 -57.30 -19.18
C MET A 1 32.88 -56.96 -18.46
N THR A 2 32.90 -55.95 -17.60
CA THR A 2 31.77 -55.50 -16.76
C THR A 2 31.14 -54.24 -17.37
N PRO A 3 29.83 -54.20 -17.65
CA PRO A 3 29.14 -52.99 -18.05
C PRO A 3 28.49 -52.33 -16.82
N GLU A 4 29.21 -51.43 -16.15
CA GLU A 4 28.69 -50.68 -14.97
C GLU A 4 29.11 -49.20 -15.01
N SER A 5 29.38 -48.66 -16.21
CA SER A 5 29.78 -47.25 -16.41
C SER A 5 28.75 -46.45 -17.21
N GLY A 6 27.51 -46.96 -17.34
CA GLY A 6 26.42 -46.29 -18.07
C GLY A 6 25.34 -45.66 -17.18
N ARG A 7 25.22 -46.08 -15.92
CA ARG A 7 24.04 -45.76 -15.10
C ARG A 7 24.13 -44.43 -14.34
N LYS A 8 25.33 -43.86 -14.16
CA LYS A 8 25.54 -42.63 -13.39
C LYS A 8 25.23 -41.32 -14.13
N SER A 9 25.02 -41.38 -15.45
CA SER A 9 24.88 -40.17 -16.29
C SER A 9 23.43 -39.77 -16.56
N GLU A 10 22.46 -40.65 -16.31
CA GLU A 10 21.03 -40.39 -16.57
C GLU A 10 20.24 -39.94 -15.34
N GLU A 11 20.76 -40.17 -14.13
CA GLU A 11 20.12 -39.69 -12.89
C GLU A 11 20.26 -38.17 -12.75
N ASN A 12 21.38 -37.61 -13.22
CA ASN A 12 21.66 -36.17 -13.17
C ASN A 12 20.85 -35.33 -14.18
N ARG A 13 20.12 -35.95 -15.12
CA ARG A 13 19.27 -35.22 -16.10
C ARG A 13 17.81 -35.09 -15.68
N ARG A 14 17.42 -35.70 -14.56
CA ARG A 14 16.02 -35.67 -14.07
C ARG A 14 15.75 -34.60 -13.01
N ASP A 15 16.69 -33.69 -12.76
CA ASP A 15 16.53 -32.61 -11.76
C ASP A 15 16.33 -31.20 -12.37
N SER A 16 16.19 -31.07 -13.69
CA SER A 16 16.13 -29.74 -14.35
C SER A 16 14.75 -29.33 -14.88
N SER A 17 13.68 -29.99 -14.46
CA SER A 17 12.31 -29.56 -14.75
C SER A 17 11.49 -29.36 -13.48
N ALA A 18 12.09 -28.71 -12.48
CA ALA A 18 11.31 -28.04 -11.45
C ALA A 18 10.74 -26.75 -12.07
N PRO A 19 9.41 -26.55 -12.15
CA PRO A 19 8.87 -25.27 -12.54
C PRO A 19 9.38 -24.22 -11.56
N ALA A 20 10.01 -23.17 -12.08
CA ALA A 20 10.47 -22.03 -11.31
C ALA A 20 9.33 -21.56 -10.40
N ASN A 21 9.50 -21.79 -9.10
CA ASN A 21 8.58 -21.34 -8.06
C ASN A 21 8.39 -19.83 -8.25
N PRO A 22 7.19 -19.34 -8.62
CA PRO A 22 6.96 -17.92 -8.74
C PRO A 22 7.02 -17.36 -7.33
N ASN A 23 8.20 -16.88 -6.96
CA ASN A 23 8.52 -16.32 -5.65
C ASN A 23 7.39 -15.33 -5.27
N PRO A 24 6.52 -15.66 -4.28
CA PRO A 24 5.31 -14.89 -4.03
C PRO A 24 5.58 -13.49 -3.45
N THR A 25 6.84 -13.16 -3.17
CA THR A 25 7.21 -12.04 -2.30
C THR A 25 7.29 -10.69 -3.01
N ALA A 26 7.65 -10.64 -4.30
CA ALA A 26 7.82 -9.36 -5.00
C ALA A 26 6.48 -8.65 -5.32
N SER A 27 5.44 -9.43 -5.64
CA SER A 27 4.15 -8.86 -6.06
C SER A 27 3.28 -8.39 -4.89
N ASP A 28 3.37 -9.03 -3.73
CA ASP A 28 2.59 -8.66 -2.54
C ASP A 28 3.20 -7.45 -1.81
N SER A 29 4.54 -7.36 -1.70
CA SER A 29 5.18 -6.16 -1.12
C SER A 29 4.80 -4.88 -1.88
N SER A 30 4.66 -4.93 -3.21
CA SER A 30 4.24 -3.78 -4.02
C SER A 30 2.80 -3.34 -3.73
N ARG A 31 1.88 -4.29 -3.49
CA ARG A 31 0.49 -4.00 -3.14
C ARG A 31 0.38 -3.30 -1.78
N TRP A 32 1.08 -3.81 -0.78
CA TRP A 32 1.06 -3.24 0.58
C TRP A 32 1.69 -1.84 0.63
N MET A 33 2.77 -1.64 -0.15
CA MET A 33 3.42 -0.34 -0.27
C MET A 33 2.51 0.71 -0.94
N LYS A 34 1.69 0.31 -1.93
CA LYS A 34 0.66 1.18 -2.51
C LYS A 34 -0.36 1.64 -1.48
N PHE A 35 -0.87 0.73 -0.63
CA PHE A 35 -1.81 1.07 0.43
C PHE A 35 -1.19 1.98 1.50
N ALA A 36 0.06 1.71 1.89
CA ALA A 36 0.79 2.57 2.82
C ALA A 36 1.00 3.98 2.28
N GLY A 37 1.41 4.12 1.01
CA GLY A 37 1.54 5.42 0.35
C GLY A 37 0.22 6.18 0.26
N LEU A 38 -0.88 5.47 -0.01
CA LEU A 38 -2.23 6.05 -0.01
C LEU A 38 -2.66 6.53 1.37
N GLY A 39 -2.34 5.77 2.42
CA GLY A 39 -2.56 6.17 3.81
C GLY A 39 -1.75 7.40 4.20
N ILE A 40 -0.48 7.50 3.79
CA ILE A 40 0.37 8.68 4.05
C ILE A 40 -0.19 9.94 3.37
N GLU A 41 -0.60 9.84 2.11
CA GLU A 41 -1.23 10.98 1.42
C GLU A 41 -2.54 11.40 2.09
N LEU A 42 -3.33 10.44 2.61
CA LEU A 42 -4.56 10.74 3.34
C LEU A 42 -4.29 11.40 4.69
N SER A 43 -3.38 10.83 5.48
CA SER A 43 -3.02 11.32 6.81
C SER A 43 -2.40 12.72 6.75
N SER A 44 -1.55 12.99 5.75
CA SER A 44 -0.95 14.32 5.56
C SER A 44 -1.98 15.40 5.22
N ILE A 45 -2.94 15.11 4.33
CA ILE A 45 -4.04 16.03 4.02
C ILE A 45 -4.90 16.29 5.26
N THR A 46 -5.27 15.22 5.97
CA THR A 46 -6.11 15.32 7.18
C THR A 46 -5.39 16.11 8.26
N LEU A 47 -4.10 15.83 8.50
CA LEU A 47 -3.29 16.52 9.49
C LEU A 47 -3.04 17.99 9.12
N GLY A 48 -2.88 18.29 7.83
CA GLY A 48 -2.77 19.65 7.33
C GLY A 48 -4.03 20.47 7.58
N CYS A 49 -5.20 19.94 7.20
CA CYS A 49 -6.48 20.60 7.46
C CYS A 49 -6.79 20.71 8.96
N ALA A 50 -6.46 19.68 9.75
CA ALA A 50 -6.56 19.70 11.20
C ALA A 50 -5.70 20.82 11.82
N GLY A 51 -4.45 20.92 11.38
CA GLY A 51 -3.51 21.94 11.82
C GLY A 51 -3.98 23.35 11.47
N ILE A 52 -4.52 23.55 10.26
CA ILE A 52 -5.13 24.83 9.86
C ILE A 52 -6.34 25.15 10.75
N GLY A 53 -7.23 24.18 10.97
CA GLY A 53 -8.39 24.35 11.84
C GLY A 53 -8.01 24.69 13.29
N TYR A 54 -6.95 24.05 13.80
CA TYR A 54 -6.38 24.36 15.11
C TYR A 54 -5.78 25.76 15.18
N LEU A 55 -5.09 26.19 14.12
CA LEU A 55 -4.54 27.55 14.05
C LEU A 55 -5.66 28.60 14.06
N VAL A 56 -6.76 28.33 13.35
CA VAL A 56 -7.96 29.16 13.36
C VAL A 56 -8.58 29.21 14.77
N ASP A 57 -8.72 28.08 15.44
CA ASP A 57 -9.21 28.07 16.83
C ASP A 57 -8.32 28.88 17.79
N HIS A 58 -7.01 28.79 17.60
CA HIS A 58 -6.04 29.55 18.39
C HIS A 58 -6.15 31.06 18.14
N LEU A 59 -6.34 31.48 16.88
CA LEU A 59 -6.50 32.88 16.47
C LEU A 59 -7.80 33.50 17.00
N TYR A 60 -8.90 32.74 17.02
CA TYR A 60 -10.20 33.24 17.48
C TYR A 60 -10.41 33.12 19.01
N GLY A 61 -9.46 32.53 19.75
CA GLY A 61 -9.51 32.43 21.21
C GLY A 61 -10.68 31.60 21.73
N ASN A 62 -11.25 30.72 20.91
CA ASN A 62 -12.42 29.93 21.29
C ASN A 62 -12.00 28.89 22.34
N PRO A 63 -12.72 28.79 23.48
CA PRO A 63 -12.42 27.80 24.53
C PRO A 63 -12.74 26.35 24.10
N LYS A 64 -13.43 26.18 22.97
CA LYS A 64 -13.76 24.88 22.38
C LYS A 64 -13.12 24.75 21.00
N PRO A 65 -12.47 23.62 20.68
CA PRO A 65 -11.73 23.42 19.44
C PRO A 65 -12.66 23.08 18.26
N PHE A 66 -13.57 24.00 17.92
CA PHE A 66 -14.55 23.80 16.85
C PHE A 66 -13.92 23.85 15.46
N GLY A 67 -12.97 24.76 15.22
CA GLY A 67 -12.23 24.89 13.98
C GLY A 67 -11.33 23.69 13.71
N ALA A 68 -10.66 23.14 14.71
CA ALA A 68 -9.88 21.92 14.61
C ALA A 68 -10.78 20.72 14.31
N ALA A 69 -11.95 20.63 14.95
CA ALA A 69 -12.95 19.59 14.69
C ALA A 69 -13.52 19.67 13.26
N LEU A 70 -13.86 20.87 12.78
CA LEU A 70 -14.32 21.09 11.41
C LEU A 70 -13.21 20.81 10.39
N GLY A 71 -11.99 21.28 10.66
CA GLY A 71 -10.82 21.07 9.80
C GLY A 71 -10.45 19.60 9.69
N THR A 72 -10.46 18.87 10.80
CA THR A 72 -10.27 17.40 10.79
C THR A 72 -11.39 16.70 10.03
N LEU A 73 -12.65 17.07 10.26
CA LEU A 73 -13.78 16.43 9.59
C LEU A 73 -13.71 16.62 8.07
N ILE A 74 -13.49 17.85 7.60
CA ILE A 74 -13.37 18.17 6.17
C ILE A 74 -12.14 17.48 5.57
N GLY A 75 -10.98 17.58 6.22
CA GLY A 75 -9.73 16.97 5.76
C GLY A 75 -9.84 15.45 5.66
N PHE A 76 -10.47 14.81 6.64
CA PHE A 76 -10.71 13.38 6.66
C PHE A 76 -11.68 12.95 5.56
N THR A 77 -12.82 13.64 5.39
CA THR A 77 -13.78 13.33 4.33
C THR A 77 -13.15 13.47 2.94
N PHE A 78 -12.39 14.54 2.70
CA PHE A 78 -11.71 14.76 1.42
C PHE A 78 -10.61 13.72 1.18
N GLY A 79 -9.80 13.42 2.22
CA GLY A 79 -8.80 12.36 2.18
C GLY A 79 -9.41 11.01 1.82
N MET A 80 -10.50 10.63 2.49
CA MET A 80 -11.22 9.37 2.25
C MET A 80 -11.85 9.30 0.86
N TYR A 81 -12.46 10.38 0.38
CA TYR A 81 -12.97 10.44 -0.99
C TYR A 81 -11.87 10.16 -2.02
N ARG A 82 -10.68 10.77 -1.84
CA ARG A 82 -9.53 10.55 -2.72
C ARG A 82 -8.97 9.12 -2.59
N PHE A 83 -8.98 8.56 -1.39
CA PHE A 83 -8.57 7.18 -1.12
C PHE A 83 -9.45 6.18 -1.88
N ILE A 84 -10.77 6.30 -1.72
CA ILE A 84 -11.75 5.43 -2.39
C ILE A 84 -11.57 5.52 -3.91
N ARG A 85 -11.47 6.73 -4.47
CA ARG A 85 -11.27 6.90 -5.92
C ARG A 85 -9.99 6.28 -6.48
N ARG A 86 -8.92 6.18 -5.68
CA ARG A 86 -7.65 5.58 -6.09
C ARG A 86 -7.64 4.06 -5.92
N VAL A 87 -8.40 3.54 -4.97
CA VAL A 87 -8.53 2.11 -4.69
C VAL A 87 -9.61 1.45 -5.57
N SER A 88 -10.66 2.17 -5.95
CA SER A 88 -11.69 1.70 -6.88
C SER A 88 -11.11 1.53 -8.30
N PRO A 89 -11.06 0.30 -8.83
CA PRO A 89 -10.69 0.07 -10.23
C PRO A 89 -11.74 0.73 -11.13
N GLN A 90 -11.32 1.60 -12.05
CA GLN A 90 -12.24 2.13 -13.05
C GLN A 90 -12.57 1.02 -14.05
N PRO A 91 -13.86 0.78 -14.38
CA PRO A 91 -14.22 -0.10 -15.48
C PRO A 91 -13.61 0.44 -16.79
N PRO A 92 -13.09 -0.43 -17.67
CA PRO A 92 -12.53 0.00 -18.94
C PRO A 92 -13.59 0.74 -19.77
N LYS A 93 -13.22 1.90 -20.31
CA LYS A 93 -14.01 2.66 -21.28
C LYS A 93 -13.98 1.99 -22.66
#